data_AF-A0A399HRN1-F1
#
_entry.id   AF-A0A399HRN1-F1
#
_cell.length_a   1.000
_cell.length_b   1.000
_cell.length_c   1.000
_cell.angle_alpha   90.00
_cell.angle_beta   90.00
_cell.angle_gamma   90.00
#
_symmetry.space_group_name_H-M   'P 1'
#
loop_
_entity.id
_entity.type
_entity.pdbx_description
1 polymer ?
#
loop_
_entity_poly.entity_id
_entity_poly.type
_entity_poly.pdbx_seq_one_letter_code
_entity_poly.pdbx_strand_id
1 'polypeptide(L)'
;MGPKKKIKNLSHLYSLVQLEKEPAPLTEEDVKNLLIPSSYKSHAYTMSLWAEFSADCYDHETYNPMFGKAPTVYRIQMYLLWLAETRTGLLEENITDTTVRNRLSSLKRAIKLFTRRQYSSAENKDIENYIEKELVHKGKISTDAYKKPVAPLLVAEDLIQFIWMCDEYQFTHPRARLQLAFAIILMTFTGSRPGEFIESEAWKHSNEGLLYGDIDLVRYQNETYVGFLLLIRLRNRKGHRNNKKHS
;
A
#
# COMPACT_ATOMS: atom_id res chain seq x y z
N MET A 1 -42.83 6.99 -29.72
CA MET A 1 -42.23 6.12 -30.76
C MET A 1 -40.86 5.67 -30.27
N GLY A 2 -40.66 4.38 -30.04
CA GLY A 2 -39.36 3.84 -29.63
C GLY A 2 -38.33 3.94 -30.78
N PRO A 3 -37.03 4.05 -30.47
CA PRO A 3 -36.00 4.15 -31.50
C PRO A 3 -35.99 2.88 -32.37
N LYS A 4 -36.12 3.04 -33.69
CA LYS A 4 -36.05 1.94 -34.65
C LYS A 4 -34.63 1.35 -34.65
N LYS A 5 -34.49 0.06 -34.29
CA LYS A 5 -33.24 -0.68 -34.45
C LYS A 5 -32.86 -0.70 -35.94
N LYS A 6 -31.66 -0.22 -36.27
CA LYS A 6 -31.06 -0.41 -37.60
C LYS A 6 -30.86 -1.92 -37.82
N ILE A 7 -31.50 -2.49 -38.83
CA ILE A 7 -31.16 -3.82 -39.34
C ILE A 7 -29.76 -3.68 -39.95
N LYS A 8 -28.74 -4.16 -39.24
CA LYS A 8 -27.35 -4.18 -39.71
C LYS A 8 -26.98 -5.60 -40.06
N ASN A 9 -26.30 -5.77 -41.19
CA ASN A 9 -25.58 -7.00 -41.50
C ASN A 9 -24.47 -7.18 -40.45
N LEU A 10 -24.59 -8.20 -39.59
CA LEU A 10 -23.70 -8.45 -38.46
C LEU A 10 -22.56 -9.40 -38.81
N SER A 11 -22.42 -9.81 -40.08
CA SER A 11 -21.37 -10.76 -40.53
C SER A 11 -19.96 -10.33 -40.14
N HIS A 12 -19.66 -9.04 -40.23
CA HIS A 12 -18.38 -8.48 -39.80
C HIS A 12 -18.18 -8.61 -38.28
N LEU A 13 -19.22 -8.43 -37.46
CA LEU A 13 -19.13 -8.64 -36.01
C LEU A 13 -18.89 -10.11 -35.67
N TYR A 14 -19.51 -11.05 -36.39
CA TYR A 14 -19.23 -12.48 -36.22
C TYR A 14 -17.77 -12.80 -36.54
N SER A 15 -17.19 -12.23 -37.60
CA SER A 15 -15.76 -12.41 -37.89
C SER A 15 -14.84 -11.85 -36.80
N LEU A 16 -15.25 -10.78 -36.11
CA LEU A 16 -14.50 -10.21 -34.99
C LEU A 16 -14.61 -11.05 -33.70
N VAL A 17 -15.78 -11.63 -33.43
CA VAL A 17 -15.97 -12.54 -32.28
C VAL A 17 -15.12 -13.81 -32.45
N GLN A 18 -14.94 -14.31 -33.68
CA GLN A 18 -14.06 -15.45 -33.94
C GLN A 18 -12.57 -15.15 -33.72
N LEU A 19 -12.19 -13.88 -33.61
CA LEU A 19 -10.83 -13.46 -33.24
C LEU A 19 -10.66 -13.30 -31.72
N GLU A 20 -11.75 -13.42 -30.95
CA GLU A 20 -11.70 -13.40 -29.49
C GLU A 20 -10.95 -14.65 -29.02
N LYS A 21 -9.75 -14.43 -28.48
CA LYS A 21 -9.01 -15.46 -27.75
C LYS A 21 -9.20 -15.20 -26.28
N GLU A 22 -9.59 -16.23 -25.53
CA GLU A 22 -9.54 -16.14 -24.09
C GLU A 22 -8.10 -15.82 -23.67
N PRO A 23 -7.89 -14.72 -22.91
CA PRO A 23 -6.57 -14.39 -22.41
C PRO A 23 -6.08 -15.54 -21.53
N ALA A 24 -4.85 -15.99 -21.79
CA ALA A 24 -4.22 -17.06 -21.03
C ALA A 24 -4.26 -16.76 -19.51
N PRO A 25 -4.42 -17.78 -18.66
CA PRO A 25 -4.34 -17.61 -17.22
C PRO A 25 -2.96 -17.03 -16.85
N LEU A 26 -2.95 -16.10 -15.91
CA LEU A 26 -1.73 -15.46 -15.41
C LEU A 26 -0.81 -16.51 -14.79
N THR A 27 0.45 -16.55 -15.24
CA THR A 27 1.49 -17.36 -14.59
C THR A 27 2.08 -16.63 -13.39
N GLU A 28 2.81 -17.34 -12.52
CA GLU A 28 3.51 -16.71 -11.38
C GLU A 28 4.55 -15.67 -11.83
N GLU A 29 5.22 -15.92 -12.96
CA GLU A 29 6.20 -14.98 -13.52
C GLU A 29 5.52 -13.72 -14.06
N ASP A 30 4.32 -13.86 -14.64
CA ASP A 30 3.50 -12.70 -15.03
C ASP A 30 3.16 -11.84 -13.81
N VAL A 31 2.74 -12.46 -12.70
CA VAL A 31 2.42 -11.74 -11.45
C VAL A 31 3.65 -11.03 -10.89
N LYS A 32 4.81 -11.68 -10.93
CA LYS A 32 6.08 -11.10 -10.48
C LYS A 32 6.49 -9.89 -11.34
N ASN A 33 6.28 -9.96 -12.64
CA ASN A 33 6.58 -8.85 -13.57
C ASN A 33 5.56 -7.71 -13.48
N LEU A 34 4.31 -8.01 -13.13
CA LEU A 34 3.24 -7.03 -12.97
C LEU A 34 3.33 -6.21 -11.67
N LEU A 35 3.87 -6.81 -10.60
CA LEU A 35 3.90 -6.20 -9.27
C LEU A 35 5.26 -5.60 -8.94
N ILE A 36 5.28 -4.40 -8.36
CA ILE A 36 6.51 -3.87 -7.74
C ILE A 36 7.00 -4.81 -6.62
N PRO A 37 8.32 -4.86 -6.32
CA PRO A 37 8.88 -5.85 -5.39
C PRO A 37 8.18 -5.92 -4.03
N SER A 38 7.86 -4.78 -3.44
CA SER A 38 7.13 -4.71 -2.17
C SER A 38 5.71 -5.27 -2.25
N SER A 39 5.01 -5.04 -3.37
CA SER A 39 3.67 -5.58 -3.62
C SER A 39 3.72 -7.07 -3.91
N TYR A 40 4.74 -7.54 -4.63
CA TYR A 40 4.96 -8.97 -4.88
C TYR A 40 5.24 -9.72 -3.57
N LYS A 41 6.09 -9.18 -2.69
CA LYS A 41 6.34 -9.78 -1.36
C LYS A 41 5.05 -9.90 -0.54
N SER A 42 4.21 -8.86 -0.54
CA SER A 42 2.90 -8.92 0.13
C SER A 42 1.96 -9.93 -0.51
N HIS A 43 1.99 -10.06 -1.83
CA HIS A 43 1.21 -11.05 -2.57
C HIS A 43 1.65 -12.48 -2.22
N ALA A 44 2.94 -12.78 -2.33
CA ALA A 44 3.50 -14.10 -2.02
C ALA A 44 3.15 -14.53 -0.59
N TYR A 45 3.29 -13.64 0.39
CA TYR A 45 2.89 -13.91 1.77
C TYR A 45 1.37 -14.14 1.93
N THR A 46 0.55 -13.44 1.16
CA THR A 46 -0.91 -13.67 1.18
C THR A 46 -1.25 -15.05 0.61
N MET A 47 -0.56 -15.46 -0.45
CA MET A 47 -0.77 -16.77 -1.07
C MET A 47 -0.31 -17.91 -0.17
N SER A 48 0.80 -17.74 0.57
CA SER A 48 1.26 -18.73 1.55
C SER A 48 0.24 -18.90 2.68
N LEU A 49 -0.29 -17.81 3.24
CA LEU A 49 -1.34 -17.87 4.25
C LEU A 49 -2.61 -18.55 3.73
N TRP A 50 -2.99 -18.30 2.47
CA TRP A 50 -4.13 -18.96 1.86
C TRP A 50 -3.90 -20.47 1.66
N ALA A 51 -2.65 -20.86 1.33
CA ALA A 51 -2.26 -22.26 1.25
C ALA A 51 -2.35 -22.97 2.60
N GLU A 52 -1.78 -22.36 3.65
CA GLU A 52 -1.85 -22.86 5.03
C GLU A 52 -3.31 -23.03 5.49
N PHE A 53 -4.15 -22.01 5.30
CA PHE A 53 -5.59 -22.10 5.61
C PHE A 53 -6.29 -23.23 4.86
N SER A 54 -5.97 -23.39 3.57
CA SER A 54 -6.58 -24.44 2.75
C SER A 54 -6.15 -25.83 3.21
N ALA A 55 -4.89 -26.00 3.62
CA ALA A 55 -4.40 -27.24 4.18
C ALA A 55 -5.04 -27.55 5.55
N ASP A 56 -5.20 -26.55 6.42
CA ASP A 56 -5.75 -26.74 7.77
C ASP A 56 -7.26 -27.01 7.77
N CYS A 57 -8.02 -26.36 6.88
CA CYS A 57 -9.49 -26.38 6.91
C CYS A 57 -10.13 -27.17 5.74
N TYR A 58 -9.39 -27.45 4.67
CA TYR A 58 -9.88 -28.05 3.42
C TYR A 58 -8.89 -29.06 2.83
N ASP A 59 -8.26 -29.85 3.69
CA ASP A 59 -7.27 -30.90 3.35
C ASP A 59 -7.68 -31.86 2.22
N HIS A 60 -8.99 -32.09 2.08
CA HIS A 60 -9.61 -32.96 1.09
C HIS A 60 -9.88 -32.29 -0.27
N GLU A 61 -9.77 -30.96 -0.37
CA GLU A 61 -9.90 -30.25 -1.64
C GLU A 61 -8.53 -30.19 -2.36
N THR A 62 -8.52 -30.41 -3.68
CA THR A 62 -7.32 -30.13 -4.47
C THR A 62 -6.98 -28.64 -4.39
N TYR A 63 -5.93 -28.30 -3.65
CA TYR A 63 -5.49 -26.93 -3.50
C TYR A 63 -5.17 -26.31 -4.87
N ASN A 64 -5.77 -25.15 -5.13
CA ASN A 64 -5.50 -24.38 -6.34
C ASN A 64 -4.81 -23.05 -5.97
N PRO A 65 -3.52 -22.89 -6.33
CA PRO A 65 -2.75 -21.69 -6.00
C PRO A 65 -3.24 -20.42 -6.72
N MET A 66 -4.08 -20.54 -7.74
CA MET A 66 -4.61 -19.42 -8.53
C MET A 66 -6.11 -19.21 -8.30
N PHE A 67 -6.69 -19.77 -7.23
CA PHE A 67 -8.12 -19.67 -6.95
C PHE A 67 -8.94 -20.15 -8.16
N GLY A 68 -9.12 -21.46 -8.35
CA GLY A 68 -9.85 -22.01 -9.49
C GLY A 68 -11.24 -21.37 -9.69
N LYS A 69 -11.90 -21.00 -8.60
CA LYS A 69 -13.03 -20.07 -8.57
C LYS A 69 -12.85 -19.09 -7.41
N ALA A 70 -13.40 -17.88 -7.56
CA ALA A 70 -13.38 -16.90 -6.49
C ALA A 70 -14.11 -17.42 -5.23
N PRO A 71 -13.47 -17.37 -4.04
CA PRO A 71 -14.05 -17.82 -2.78
C PRO A 71 -15.39 -17.14 -2.46
N THR A 72 -16.28 -17.84 -1.77
CA THR A 72 -17.52 -17.25 -1.25
C THR A 72 -17.22 -16.29 -0.09
N VAL A 73 -18.18 -15.43 0.24
CA VAL A 73 -18.09 -14.56 1.42
C VAL A 73 -17.85 -15.38 2.69
N TYR A 74 -18.57 -16.49 2.86
CA TYR A 74 -18.40 -17.38 3.99
C TYR A 74 -16.97 -17.97 4.08
N ARG A 75 -16.39 -18.42 2.96
CA ARG A 75 -15.01 -18.94 2.95
C ARG A 75 -13.99 -17.85 3.30
N ILE A 76 -14.25 -16.60 2.91
CA ILE A 76 -13.44 -15.46 3.35
C ILE A 76 -13.59 -15.26 4.87
N GLN A 77 -14.81 -15.28 5.41
CA GLN A 77 -15.04 -15.13 6.85
C GLN A 77 -14.30 -16.22 7.65
N MET A 78 -14.35 -17.47 7.19
CA MET A 78 -13.59 -18.59 7.78
C MET A 78 -12.08 -18.39 7.72
N TYR A 79 -11.56 -17.87 6.59
CA TYR A 79 -10.14 -17.50 6.50
C TYR A 79 -9.77 -16.42 7.52
N LEU A 80 -10.63 -15.41 7.73
CA LEU A 80 -10.35 -14.34 8.71
C LEU A 80 -10.41 -14.86 10.15
N LEU A 81 -11.32 -15.77 10.45
CA LEU A 81 -11.39 -16.45 11.75
C LEU A 81 -10.14 -17.30 11.99
N TRP A 82 -9.77 -18.16 11.03
CA TRP A 82 -8.54 -18.94 11.09
C TRP A 82 -7.31 -18.05 11.30
N LEU A 83 -7.25 -16.91 10.60
CA LEU A 83 -6.16 -15.96 10.77
C LEU A 83 -6.13 -15.36 12.18
N ALA A 84 -7.29 -15.04 12.76
CA ALA A 84 -7.40 -14.53 14.12
C ALA A 84 -7.00 -15.57 15.17
N GLU A 85 -7.32 -16.85 14.95
CA GLU A 85 -7.06 -17.93 15.91
C GLU A 85 -5.65 -18.53 15.81
N THR A 86 -5.00 -18.43 14.65
CA THR A 86 -3.68 -19.06 14.42
C THR A 86 -2.50 -18.09 14.52
N ARG A 87 -2.75 -16.78 14.56
CA ARG A 87 -1.67 -15.78 14.50
C ARG A 87 -1.58 -14.98 15.78
N THR A 88 -0.34 -14.82 16.22
CA THR A 88 -0.02 -13.97 17.37
C THR A 88 0.21 -12.53 16.91
N GLY A 89 -0.38 -11.58 17.63
CA GLY A 89 -0.14 -10.16 17.43
C GLY A 89 1.27 -9.75 17.84
N LEU A 90 1.71 -8.59 17.33
CA LEU A 90 2.99 -7.98 17.75
C LEU A 90 2.84 -7.17 19.05
N LEU A 91 1.65 -6.61 19.27
CA LEU A 91 1.36 -5.75 20.43
C LEU A 91 0.81 -6.55 21.61
N GLU A 92 -0.04 -7.53 21.28
CA GLU A 92 -0.75 -8.40 22.22
C GLU A 92 -0.80 -9.81 21.62
N GLU A 93 -1.32 -10.77 22.38
CA GLU A 93 -1.51 -12.14 21.91
C GLU A 93 -2.35 -12.20 20.62
N ASN A 94 -3.42 -11.39 20.54
CA ASN A 94 -4.28 -11.36 19.36
C ASN A 94 -3.77 -10.38 18.29
N ILE A 95 -3.92 -10.75 17.02
CA ILE A 95 -3.67 -9.81 15.91
C ILE A 95 -4.67 -8.64 15.95
N THR A 96 -4.26 -7.50 15.40
CA THR A 96 -5.11 -6.31 15.36
C THR A 96 -6.10 -6.34 14.20
N ASP A 97 -7.22 -5.65 14.38
CA ASP A 97 -8.24 -5.40 13.35
C ASP A 97 -7.65 -4.77 12.07
N THR A 98 -6.67 -3.88 12.23
CA THR A 98 -5.90 -3.27 11.15
C THR A 98 -5.11 -4.33 10.38
N THR A 99 -4.51 -5.29 11.08
CA THR A 99 -3.78 -6.41 10.45
C THR A 99 -4.75 -7.27 9.64
N VAL A 100 -5.89 -7.66 10.22
CA VAL A 100 -6.93 -8.43 9.53
C VAL A 100 -7.42 -7.74 8.26
N ARG A 101 -7.76 -6.44 8.32
CA ARG A 101 -8.23 -5.68 7.16
C ARG A 101 -7.17 -5.52 6.06
N ASN A 102 -5.91 -5.35 6.44
CA ASN A 102 -4.79 -5.30 5.49
C ASN A 102 -4.61 -6.65 4.78
N ARG A 103 -4.74 -7.77 5.51
CA ARG A 103 -4.68 -9.11 4.95
C ARG A 103 -5.87 -9.41 4.04
N LEU A 104 -7.08 -9.02 4.46
CA LEU A 104 -8.28 -9.10 3.62
C LEU A 104 -8.12 -8.31 2.31
N SER A 105 -7.60 -7.09 2.38
CA SER A 105 -7.37 -6.25 1.20
C SER A 105 -6.36 -6.88 0.24
N SER A 106 -5.32 -7.51 0.78
CA SER A 106 -4.32 -8.24 0.00
C SER A 106 -4.91 -9.49 -0.65
N LEU A 107 -5.71 -10.26 0.09
CA LEU A 107 -6.40 -11.45 -0.41
C LEU A 107 -7.39 -11.09 -1.52
N LYS A 108 -8.23 -10.07 -1.32
CA LYS A 108 -9.16 -9.58 -2.36
C LYS A 108 -8.43 -9.15 -3.63
N ARG A 109 -7.23 -8.56 -3.50
CA ARG A 109 -6.40 -8.19 -4.65
C ARG A 109 -5.89 -9.43 -5.38
N ALA A 110 -5.42 -10.45 -4.66
CA ALA A 110 -4.99 -11.72 -5.26
C ALA A 110 -6.16 -12.43 -5.97
N ILE A 111 -7.33 -12.53 -5.31
CA ILE A 111 -8.55 -13.10 -5.92
C ILE A 111 -8.93 -12.34 -7.19
N LYS A 112 -8.92 -11.01 -7.17
CA LYS A 112 -9.21 -10.19 -8.35
C LYS A 112 -8.22 -10.45 -9.48
N LEU A 113 -6.93 -10.63 -9.15
CA LEU A 113 -5.88 -10.87 -10.12
C LEU A 113 -6.13 -12.16 -10.91
N PHE A 114 -6.43 -13.25 -10.21
CA PHE A 114 -6.59 -14.57 -10.85
C PHE A 114 -8.00 -14.86 -11.36
N THR A 115 -9.04 -14.38 -10.68
CA THR A 115 -10.45 -14.73 -10.98
C THR A 115 -11.22 -13.62 -11.67
N ARG A 116 -10.64 -12.40 -11.75
CA ARG A 116 -11.29 -11.16 -12.23
C ARG A 116 -12.53 -10.74 -11.44
N ARG A 117 -12.91 -11.47 -10.38
CA ARG A 117 -14.03 -11.12 -9.51
C ARG A 117 -13.67 -9.95 -8.60
N GLN A 118 -14.62 -9.03 -8.46
CA GLN A 118 -14.65 -8.06 -7.39
C GLN A 118 -15.88 -8.30 -6.53
N TYR A 119 -15.71 -8.28 -5.22
CA TYR A 119 -16.83 -8.39 -4.29
C TYR A 119 -17.65 -7.10 -4.31
N SER A 120 -18.96 -7.25 -4.37
CA SER A 120 -19.95 -6.16 -4.37
C SER A 120 -19.95 -5.39 -3.05
N SER A 121 -20.58 -4.22 -3.04
CA SER A 121 -20.74 -3.41 -1.83
C SER A 121 -21.45 -4.19 -0.70
N ALA A 122 -22.48 -4.96 -1.05
CA ALA A 122 -23.21 -5.79 -0.10
C ALA A 122 -22.32 -6.89 0.52
N GLU A 123 -21.57 -7.62 -0.31
CA GLU A 123 -20.63 -8.65 0.17
C GLU A 123 -19.51 -8.05 1.03
N ASN A 124 -18.97 -6.88 0.64
CA ASN A 124 -17.96 -6.20 1.45
C ASN A 124 -18.51 -5.77 2.80
N LYS A 125 -19.75 -5.27 2.85
CA LYS A 125 -20.43 -4.89 4.10
C LYS A 125 -20.67 -6.12 4.99
N ASP A 126 -21.01 -7.27 4.41
CA ASP A 126 -21.18 -8.51 5.16
C ASP A 126 -19.85 -8.99 5.79
N ILE A 127 -18.75 -8.95 5.04
CA ILE A 127 -17.42 -9.26 5.57
C ILE A 127 -17.02 -8.27 6.68
N GLU A 128 -17.31 -6.98 6.51
CA GLU A 128 -16.99 -5.96 7.50
C GLU A 128 -17.80 -6.15 8.80
N ASN A 129 -19.10 -6.41 8.67
CA ASN A 129 -19.95 -6.74 9.81
C ASN A 129 -19.44 -7.97 10.58
N TYR A 130 -18.92 -8.97 9.87
CA TYR A 130 -18.31 -10.14 10.49
C TYR A 130 -17.05 -9.76 11.28
N ILE A 131 -16.16 -8.94 10.73
CA ILE A 131 -14.97 -8.45 11.46
C ILE A 131 -15.39 -7.72 12.74
N GLU A 132 -16.34 -6.80 12.65
CA GLU A 132 -16.77 -6.00 13.80
C GLU A 132 -17.52 -6.83 14.86
N LYS A 133 -18.49 -7.64 14.45
CA LYS A 133 -19.39 -8.33 15.40
C LYS A 133 -18.87 -9.68 15.86
N GLU A 134 -18.15 -10.40 15.01
CA GLU A 134 -17.71 -11.75 15.33
C GLU A 134 -16.26 -11.78 15.77
N LEU A 135 -15.37 -10.97 15.17
CA LEU A 135 -13.96 -10.99 15.54
C LEU A 135 -13.63 -9.98 16.64
N VAL A 136 -14.02 -8.72 16.48
CA VAL A 136 -13.72 -7.66 17.48
C VAL A 136 -14.57 -7.87 18.74
N HIS A 137 -15.90 -7.90 18.61
CA HIS A 137 -16.78 -7.93 19.79
C HIS A 137 -16.62 -9.20 20.64
N LYS A 138 -16.22 -10.32 20.04
CA LYS A 138 -15.92 -11.57 20.77
C LYS A 138 -14.47 -11.67 21.26
N GLY A 139 -13.68 -10.60 21.12
CA GLY A 139 -12.30 -10.54 21.61
C GLY A 139 -11.33 -11.48 20.89
N LYS A 140 -11.64 -11.88 19.65
CA LYS A 140 -10.73 -12.72 18.82
C LYS A 140 -9.60 -11.91 18.21
N ILE A 141 -9.80 -10.60 18.05
CA ILE A 141 -8.80 -9.67 17.53
C ILE A 141 -8.79 -8.39 18.36
N SER A 142 -7.63 -7.75 18.45
CA SER A 142 -7.43 -6.52 19.21
C SER A 142 -7.77 -5.27 18.38
N THR A 143 -8.25 -4.22 19.04
CA THR A 143 -8.43 -2.88 18.45
C THR A 143 -7.30 -1.93 18.81
N ASP A 144 -6.28 -2.42 19.50
CA ASP A 144 -5.23 -1.56 20.04
C ASP A 144 -4.35 -0.99 18.93
N ALA A 145 -4.13 0.31 19.05
CA ALA A 145 -3.25 1.04 18.17
C ALA A 145 -1.83 1.05 18.75
N TYR A 146 -0.85 0.69 17.92
CA TYR A 146 0.55 0.90 18.27
C TYR A 146 0.80 2.39 18.52
N LYS A 147 1.17 2.75 19.75
CA LYS A 147 1.58 4.11 20.10
C LYS A 147 2.92 4.39 19.43
N LYS A 148 2.87 5.04 18.28
CA LYS A 148 4.09 5.45 17.56
C LYS A 148 4.84 6.47 18.42
N PRO A 149 6.08 6.17 18.84
CA PRO A 149 6.89 7.18 19.51
C PRO A 149 7.15 8.33 18.54
N VAL A 150 7.05 9.56 19.04
CA VAL A 150 7.39 10.77 18.29
C VAL A 150 8.74 11.22 18.79
N ALA A 151 9.71 11.34 17.89
CA ALA A 151 11.02 11.88 18.24
C ALA A 151 10.85 13.38 18.60
N PRO A 152 11.28 13.81 19.80
CA PRO A 152 11.30 15.23 20.14
C PRO A 152 12.40 15.96 19.36
N LEU A 153 12.34 17.28 19.32
CA LEU A 153 13.34 18.13 18.65
C LEU A 153 14.77 17.82 19.09
N LEU A 154 14.99 17.59 20.38
CA LEU A 154 16.30 17.24 20.95
C LEU A 154 16.93 16.00 20.28
N VAL A 155 16.13 15.00 19.93
CA VAL A 155 16.64 13.81 19.23
C VAL A 155 17.11 14.15 17.82
N ALA A 156 16.45 15.08 17.13
CA ALA A 156 16.90 15.55 15.82
C ALA A 156 18.22 16.33 15.93
N GLU A 157 18.37 17.15 16.97
CA GLU A 157 19.61 17.88 17.27
C GLU A 157 20.76 16.92 17.55
N ASP A 158 20.56 15.91 18.40
CA ASP A 158 21.55 14.86 18.71
C ASP A 158 21.98 14.09 17.45
N LEU A 159 21.02 13.73 16.58
CA LEU A 159 21.33 13.03 15.31
C LEU A 159 22.17 13.90 14.38
N ILE A 160 21.83 15.18 14.23
CA ILE A 160 22.62 16.11 13.43
C ILE A 160 24.01 16.27 14.04
N GLN A 161 24.11 16.45 15.35
CA GLN A 161 25.37 16.57 16.07
C GLN A 161 26.27 15.34 15.84
N PHE A 162 25.70 14.15 15.99
CA PHE A 162 26.41 12.89 15.75
C PHE A 162 26.97 12.83 14.33
N ILE A 163 26.14 13.11 13.32
CA ILE A 163 26.52 13.10 11.89
C ILE A 163 27.71 14.03 11.60
N TRP A 164 27.83 15.16 12.32
CA TRP A 164 28.88 16.13 12.11
C TRP A 164 30.14 15.90 12.93
N MET A 165 30.01 15.43 14.17
CA MET A 165 31.11 15.40 15.14
C MET A 165 31.59 14.01 15.52
N CYS A 166 30.73 12.99 15.42
CA CYS A 166 31.00 11.67 15.96
C CYS A 166 30.92 10.55 14.92
N ASP A 167 30.41 10.83 13.73
CA ASP A 167 30.19 9.83 12.69
C ASP A 167 31.53 9.36 12.09
N GLU A 168 31.93 8.15 12.49
CA GLU A 168 33.16 7.48 12.04
C GLU A 168 33.03 6.93 10.61
N TYR A 169 31.81 6.83 10.07
CA TYR A 169 31.59 6.29 8.73
C TYR A 169 32.06 7.27 7.65
N GLN A 170 32.87 6.74 6.72
CA GLN A 170 33.28 7.45 5.51
C GLN A 170 32.19 7.28 4.45
N PHE A 171 31.45 8.35 4.16
CA PHE A 171 30.53 8.37 3.04
C PHE A 171 31.30 8.27 1.72
N THR A 172 30.74 7.56 0.73
CA THR A 172 31.28 7.50 -0.64
C THR A 172 31.51 8.90 -1.24
N HIS A 173 30.69 9.88 -0.85
CA HIS A 173 30.83 11.27 -1.24
C HIS A 173 30.49 12.20 -0.07
N PRO A 174 31.30 13.24 0.25
CA PRO A 174 31.08 14.13 1.40
C PRO A 174 29.69 14.81 1.43
N ARG A 175 29.12 15.05 0.25
CA ARG A 175 27.75 15.59 0.08
C ARG A 175 26.67 14.75 0.77
N ALA A 176 26.85 13.44 0.92
CA ALA A 176 25.85 12.57 1.53
C ALA A 176 25.54 13.00 2.98
N ARG A 177 26.56 13.42 3.73
CA ARG A 177 26.41 13.96 5.09
C ARG A 177 25.50 15.19 5.12
N LEU A 178 25.75 16.16 4.24
CA LEU A 178 24.94 17.37 4.09
C LEU A 178 23.49 17.05 3.72
N GLN A 179 23.27 16.13 2.78
CA GLN A 179 21.94 15.73 2.33
C GLN A 179 21.16 15.01 3.43
N LEU A 180 21.82 14.17 4.23
CA LEU A 180 21.21 13.47 5.35
C LEU A 180 20.82 14.44 6.47
N ALA A 181 21.71 15.35 6.86
CA ALA A 181 21.41 16.38 7.84
C ALA A 181 20.23 17.27 7.38
N PHE A 182 20.22 17.68 6.12
CA PHE A 182 19.12 18.45 5.56
C PHE A 182 17.80 17.65 5.55
N ALA A 183 17.84 16.36 5.22
CA ALA A 183 16.65 15.50 5.28
C ALA A 183 16.07 15.38 6.71
N ILE A 184 16.93 15.29 7.74
CA ILE A 184 16.48 15.27 9.14
C ILE A 184 15.78 16.59 9.50
N ILE A 185 16.35 17.73 9.11
CA ILE A 185 15.74 19.05 9.31
C ILE A 185 14.37 19.11 8.62
N LEU A 186 14.28 18.70 7.34
CA LEU A 186 13.02 18.66 6.62
C LEU A 186 11.97 17.83 7.35
N MET A 187 12.29 16.57 7.72
CA MET A 187 11.35 15.69 8.42
C MET A 187 10.90 16.28 9.77
N THR A 188 11.82 16.90 10.51
CA THR A 188 11.55 17.48 11.84
C THR A 188 10.59 18.65 11.76
N PHE A 189 10.79 19.58 10.81
CA PHE A 189 10.01 20.81 10.74
C PHE A 189 8.75 20.71 9.88
N THR A 190 8.70 19.80 8.90
CA THR A 190 7.52 19.68 8.02
C THR A 190 6.67 18.44 8.30
N GLY A 191 7.17 17.48 9.08
CA GLY A 191 6.53 16.18 9.25
C GLY A 191 6.42 15.38 7.94
N SER A 192 7.23 15.74 6.93
CA SER A 192 7.19 15.10 5.61
C SER A 192 7.76 13.70 5.64
N ARG A 193 7.19 12.83 4.81
CA ARG A 193 7.76 11.51 4.56
C ARG A 193 8.95 11.63 3.60
N PRO A 194 9.97 10.76 3.71
CA PRO A 194 11.10 10.75 2.79
C PRO A 194 10.69 10.77 1.31
N GLY A 195 9.68 9.96 0.93
CA GLY A 195 9.17 9.90 -0.45
C GLY A 195 8.48 11.17 -0.98
N GLU A 196 8.38 12.24 -0.17
CA GLU A 196 7.88 13.55 -0.60
C GLU A 196 8.98 14.47 -1.13
N PHE A 197 10.24 14.23 -0.73
CA PHE A 197 11.40 15.04 -1.10
C PHE A 197 12.60 14.21 -1.61
N ILE A 198 12.56 12.89 -1.48
CA ILE A 198 13.49 11.91 -2.06
C ILE A 198 12.71 10.99 -3.00
N GLU A 199 13.36 10.54 -4.08
CA GLU A 199 12.78 9.59 -5.02
C GLU A 199 12.34 8.31 -4.31
N SER A 200 11.07 7.96 -4.50
CA SER A 200 10.50 6.74 -3.91
C SER A 200 10.76 5.56 -4.84
N GLU A 201 10.95 4.37 -4.27
CA GLU A 201 11.10 3.12 -5.05
C GLU A 201 9.93 2.88 -6.02
N ALA A 202 8.71 3.28 -5.64
CA ALA A 202 7.52 3.18 -6.49
C ALA A 202 7.59 4.07 -7.74
N TRP A 203 8.56 5.00 -7.79
CA TRP A 203 8.81 5.97 -8.86
C TRP A 203 10.28 5.96 -9.25
N LYS A 204 10.93 4.79 -9.20
CA LYS A 204 12.34 4.64 -9.53
C LYS A 204 12.63 5.16 -10.95
N HIS A 205 13.71 5.91 -11.11
CA HIS A 205 14.12 6.52 -12.39
C HIS A 205 13.16 7.60 -12.93
N SER A 206 12.24 8.09 -12.10
CA SER A 206 11.41 9.27 -12.42
C SER A 206 12.16 10.59 -12.21
N ASN A 207 13.29 10.55 -11.47
CA ASN A 207 14.00 11.74 -11.01
C ASN A 207 13.08 12.68 -10.21
N GLU A 208 12.04 12.13 -9.59
CA GLU A 208 11.11 12.86 -8.74
C GLU A 208 11.71 13.02 -7.34
N GLY A 209 11.78 14.26 -6.87
CA GLY A 209 12.27 14.61 -5.54
C GLY A 209 12.19 16.12 -5.36
N LEU A 210 12.76 16.62 -4.27
CA LEU A 210 12.94 18.06 -4.11
C LEU A 210 14.02 18.55 -5.07
N LEU A 211 13.69 19.54 -5.90
CA LEU A 211 14.62 20.18 -6.83
C LEU A 211 15.02 21.55 -6.28
N TYR A 212 16.12 22.13 -6.79
CA TYR A 212 16.55 23.47 -6.39
C TYR A 212 15.46 24.53 -6.62
N GLY A 213 14.68 24.41 -7.71
CA GLY A 213 13.56 25.32 -7.98
C GLY A 213 12.35 25.17 -7.05
N ASP A 214 12.37 24.21 -6.13
CA ASP A 214 11.35 24.03 -5.09
C ASP A 214 11.68 24.75 -3.78
N ILE A 215 12.82 25.46 -3.72
CA ILE A 215 13.34 26.09 -2.50
C ILE A 215 13.51 27.59 -2.73
N ASP A 216 12.81 28.40 -1.93
CA ASP A 216 12.99 29.86 -1.91
C ASP A 216 13.56 30.28 -0.55
N LEU A 217 14.62 31.10 -0.55
CA LEU A 217 15.13 31.74 0.66
C LEU A 217 14.58 33.16 0.73
N VAL A 218 13.79 33.46 1.77
CA VAL A 218 13.17 34.78 1.95
C VAL A 218 13.61 35.40 3.26
N ARG A 219 13.83 36.71 3.27
CA ARG A 219 13.97 37.46 4.51
C ARG A 219 12.58 37.65 5.13
N TYR A 220 12.43 37.35 6.40
CA TYR A 220 11.17 37.43 7.12
C TYR A 220 11.35 38.16 8.45
N GLN A 221 10.38 39.01 8.78
CA GLN A 221 10.35 39.77 10.01
C GLN A 221 8.91 39.84 10.52
N ASN A 222 8.72 39.47 11.78
CA ASN A 222 7.51 39.69 12.55
C ASN A 222 7.88 40.15 13.98
N GLU A 223 6.90 40.27 14.88
CA GLU A 223 7.13 40.71 16.26
C GLU A 223 8.06 39.79 17.08
N THR A 224 8.19 38.52 16.67
CA THR A 224 8.88 37.45 17.44
C THR A 224 10.13 36.90 16.75
N TYR A 225 10.35 37.21 15.47
CA TYR A 225 11.44 36.66 14.68
C TYR A 225 11.89 37.64 13.60
N VAL A 226 13.21 37.83 13.48
CA VAL A 226 13.86 38.57 12.40
C VAL A 226 14.95 37.67 11.82
N GLY A 227 14.80 37.23 10.57
CA GLY A 227 15.78 36.33 9.97
C GLY A 227 15.42 35.89 8.56
N PHE A 228 15.91 34.72 8.17
CA PHE A 228 15.58 34.08 6.90
C PHE A 228 14.64 32.90 7.13
N LEU A 229 13.74 32.66 6.18
CA LEU A 229 12.92 31.46 6.09
C LEU A 229 13.26 30.72 4.81
N LEU A 230 13.31 29.40 4.93
CA LEU A 230 13.41 28.50 3.79
C LEU A 230 11.99 28.01 3.45
N LEU A 231 11.45 28.47 2.33
CA LEU A 231 10.16 28.02 1.83
C LEU A 231 10.36 26.83 0.89
N ILE A 232 9.69 25.72 1.18
CA ILE A 232 9.87 24.44 0.48
C ILE A 232 8.56 24.02 -0.18
N ARG A 233 8.61 23.75 -1.49
CA ARG A 233 7.46 23.30 -2.28
C ARG A 233 7.48 21.78 -2.44
N LEU A 234 6.64 21.10 -1.66
CA LEU A 234 6.52 19.64 -1.69
C LEU A 234 5.55 19.18 -2.80
N ARG A 235 6.08 18.93 -4.00
CA ARG A 235 5.29 18.48 -5.17
C ARG A 235 4.79 17.03 -5.06
N ASN A 236 5.52 16.19 -4.34
CA ASN A 236 5.34 14.74 -4.38
C ASN A 236 4.58 14.16 -3.18
N ARG A 237 3.75 15.00 -2.52
CA ARG A 237 2.96 14.62 -1.34
C ARG A 237 2.04 13.43 -1.64
N LYS A 238 2.05 12.43 -0.75
CA LYS A 238 1.20 11.24 -0.89
C LYS A 238 -0.28 11.65 -0.98
N GLY A 239 -0.99 11.14 -2.00
CA GLY A 239 -2.40 11.45 -2.25
C GLY A 239 -2.69 12.81 -2.91
N HIS A 240 -1.66 13.62 -3.15
CA HIS A 240 -1.78 14.94 -3.79
C HIS A 240 -0.86 15.10 -5.00
N ARG A 241 -0.24 14.01 -5.46
CA ARG A 241 0.55 13.98 -6.70
C ARG A 241 -0.37 14.23 -7.89
N ASN A 242 0.03 15.14 -8.78
CA ASN A 242 -0.72 15.47 -9.99
C ASN A 242 -2.21 15.77 -9.74
N ASN A 243 -2.51 16.67 -8.79
CA ASN A 243 -3.84 17.26 -8.63
C ASN A 243 -4.22 18.11 -9.86
N LYS A 244 -4.35 17.49 -11.04
CA LYS A 244 -5.22 17.98 -12.10
C LYS A 244 -6.61 17.44 -11.79
N LYS A 245 -7.41 18.22 -11.04
CA LYS A 245 -8.87 18.10 -11.17
C LYS A 245 -9.17 18.43 -12.64
N HIS A 246 -9.45 17.42 -13.46
CA HIS A 246 -9.99 17.52 -14.82
C HIS A 246 -9.59 18.77 -15.62
N SER A 247 -8.61 18.65 -16.50
CA SER A 247 -8.58 19.45 -17.74
C SER A 247 -9.24 18.66 -18.85
#